data_AF-A0A3N5YKJ9-F1
#
_entry.id   AF-A0A3N5YKJ9-F1
#
_cell.length_a   1.000
_cell.length_b   1.000
_cell.length_c   1.000
_cell.angle_alpha   90.00
_cell.angle_beta   90.00
_cell.angle_gamma   90.00
#
_symmetry.space_group_name_H-M   'P 1'
#
loop_
_entity.id
_entity.type
_entity.pdbx_description
1 polymer ?
#
loop_
_entity_poly.entity_id
_entity_poly.type
_entity_poly.pdbx_seq_one_letter_code
_entity_poly.pdbx_strand_id
1 'polypeptide(L)'
;MAELTDDDTATAVRWRIVALLAGFSLVSYALRTNISIAAALMRSDLHLSQVQLGQIFSAFLIGYAVFQVPAGALGDRFGARLVLTVAAAVWGLTTVMTGALPGIVTGAAGTLTVLMIVRFLLGAAEAATYPVATSAVGVWMPASERVFANSLVIAGMALGSAVMPPVISRVMVASGWRAAFYATSILGFLIAGLWWWYA
;
A
#
# COMPACT_ATOMS: atom_id res chain seq x y z
N MET A 1 -32.81 -18.60 -14.71
CA MET A 1 -32.14 -17.33 -14.37
C MET A 1 -32.91 -16.75 -13.21
N ALA A 2 -32.38 -16.81 -11.98
CA ALA A 2 -33.08 -16.25 -10.82
C ALA A 2 -32.95 -14.73 -10.87
N GLU A 3 -34.08 -14.03 -10.85
CA GLU A 3 -34.17 -12.58 -10.84
C GLU A 3 -33.78 -12.13 -9.42
N LEU A 4 -32.62 -11.47 -9.29
CA LEU A 4 -32.13 -10.99 -8.00
C LEU A 4 -33.02 -9.84 -7.54
N THR A 5 -33.43 -9.87 -6.26
CA THR A 5 -34.20 -8.78 -5.66
C THR A 5 -33.29 -7.56 -5.39
N ASP A 6 -33.86 -6.35 -5.30
CA ASP A 6 -33.10 -5.13 -4.99
C ASP A 6 -32.27 -5.25 -3.69
N ASP A 7 -32.75 -6.03 -2.71
CA ASP A 7 -32.07 -6.25 -1.43
C ASP A 7 -30.83 -7.18 -1.57
N ASP A 8 -30.92 -8.18 -2.46
CA ASP A 8 -29.80 -9.06 -2.80
C ASP A 8 -28.69 -8.29 -3.52
N THR A 9 -29.06 -7.38 -4.43
CA THR A 9 -28.09 -6.55 -5.17
C THR A 9 -27.39 -5.55 -4.26
N ALA A 10 -28.11 -4.90 -3.33
CA ALA A 10 -27.53 -4.00 -2.34
C ALA A 10 -26.53 -4.73 -1.42
N THR A 11 -26.86 -5.96 -0.99
CA THR A 11 -25.96 -6.80 -0.21
C THR A 11 -24.71 -7.20 -0.99
N ALA A 12 -24.85 -7.61 -2.25
CA ALA A 12 -23.72 -7.98 -3.10
C ALA A 12 -22.73 -6.83 -3.31
N VAL A 13 -23.22 -5.59 -3.50
CA VAL A 13 -22.37 -4.41 -3.66
C VAL A 13 -21.55 -4.13 -2.40
N ARG A 14 -22.16 -4.18 -1.21
CA ARG A 14 -21.47 -3.96 0.08
C ARG A 14 -20.29 -4.91 0.26
N TRP A 15 -20.49 -6.19 0.03
CA TRP A 15 -19.42 -7.19 0.16
C TRP A 15 -18.34 -7.06 -0.92
N ARG A 16 -18.67 -6.58 -2.12
CA ARG A 16 -17.67 -6.24 -3.15
C ARG A 16 -16.79 -5.08 -2.71
N ILE A 17 -17.35 -4.05 -2.08
CA ILE A 17 -16.56 -2.94 -1.50
C ILE A 17 -15.62 -3.48 -0.41
N VAL A 18 -16.09 -4.35 0.48
CA VAL A 18 -15.24 -4.98 1.51
C VAL A 18 -14.13 -5.82 0.89
N ALA A 19 -14.43 -6.61 -0.15
CA ALA A 19 -13.43 -7.40 -0.86
C ALA A 19 -12.37 -6.51 -1.53
N LEU A 20 -12.77 -5.37 -2.11
CA LEU A 20 -11.84 -4.39 -2.67
C LEU A 20 -10.98 -3.75 -1.58
N LEU A 21 -11.54 -3.39 -0.43
CA LEU A 21 -10.77 -2.88 0.71
C LEU A 21 -9.78 -3.92 1.25
N ALA A 22 -10.13 -5.20 1.27
CA ALA A 22 -9.21 -6.27 1.62
C ALA A 22 -8.08 -6.43 0.58
N GLY A 23 -8.41 -6.35 -0.72
CA GLY A 23 -7.41 -6.30 -1.80
C GLY A 23 -6.49 -5.08 -1.67
N PHE A 24 -7.04 -3.92 -1.29
CA PHE A 24 -6.30 -2.70 -1.01
C PHE A 24 -5.31 -2.89 0.13
N SER A 25 -5.73 -3.55 1.21
CA SER A 25 -4.85 -3.89 2.34
C SER A 25 -3.74 -4.87 1.94
N LEU A 26 -4.06 -5.88 1.14
CA LEU A 26 -3.09 -6.84 0.60
C LEU A 26 -2.01 -6.13 -0.22
N VAL A 27 -2.41 -5.30 -1.18
CA VAL A 27 -1.48 -4.57 -2.06
C VAL A 27 -0.63 -3.60 -1.25
N SER A 28 -1.23 -2.85 -0.32
CA SER A 28 -0.49 -1.95 0.59
C SER A 28 0.65 -2.70 1.29
N TYR A 29 0.37 -3.88 1.85
CA TYR A 29 1.39 -4.69 2.52
C TYR A 29 2.42 -5.30 1.56
N ALA A 30 2.03 -5.62 0.33
CA ALA A 30 2.96 -6.06 -0.70
C ALA A 30 4.05 -4.99 -0.97
N LEU A 31 3.63 -3.73 -1.15
CA LEU A 31 4.54 -2.60 -1.39
C LEU A 31 5.39 -2.31 -0.14
N ARG A 32 4.78 -2.33 1.05
CA ARG A 32 5.47 -2.09 2.33
C ARG A 32 6.61 -3.07 2.57
N THR A 33 6.37 -4.36 2.34
CA THR A 33 7.34 -5.44 2.62
C THR A 33 8.39 -5.58 1.52
N ASN A 34 8.16 -5.04 0.33
CA ASN A 34 9.08 -5.15 -0.80
C ASN A 34 10.51 -4.69 -0.45
N ILE A 35 10.66 -3.56 0.25
CA ILE A 35 11.99 -3.01 0.56
C ILE A 35 12.79 -3.86 1.56
N SER A 36 12.13 -4.54 2.51
CA SER A 36 12.85 -5.41 3.45
C SER A 36 13.37 -6.66 2.77
N ILE A 37 12.66 -7.17 1.76
CA ILE A 37 13.10 -8.29 0.90
C ILE A 37 14.26 -7.84 0.01
N ALA A 38 14.17 -6.62 -0.55
CA ALA A 38 15.20 -6.02 -1.41
C ALA A 38 16.49 -5.65 -0.65
N ALA A 39 16.43 -5.55 0.68
CA ALA A 39 17.43 -4.87 1.50
C ALA A 39 18.86 -5.37 1.27
N ALA A 40 19.07 -6.68 1.18
CA ALA A 40 20.40 -7.26 0.97
C ALA A 40 20.99 -6.88 -0.40
N LEU A 41 20.17 -6.88 -1.44
CA LEU A 41 20.57 -6.50 -2.80
C LEU A 41 20.80 -4.99 -2.90
N MET A 42 19.89 -4.19 -2.34
CA MET A 42 20.06 -2.73 -2.28
C MET A 42 21.32 -2.33 -1.51
N ARG A 43 21.65 -3.06 -0.43
CA ARG A 43 22.84 -2.78 0.37
C ARG A 43 24.12 -2.92 -0.45
N SER A 44 24.24 -4.03 -1.17
CA SER A 44 25.42 -4.34 -1.98
C SER A 44 25.51 -3.43 -3.20
N ASP A 45 24.39 -3.20 -3.89
CA ASP A 45 24.31 -2.38 -5.11
C ASP A 45 24.49 -0.87 -4.84
N LEU A 46 23.98 -0.36 -3.72
CA LEU A 46 24.02 1.07 -3.38
C LEU A 46 25.09 1.41 -2.34
N HIS A 47 25.93 0.44 -1.95
CA HIS A 47 26.96 0.56 -0.92
C HIS A 47 26.45 1.15 0.41
N LEU A 48 25.25 0.74 0.82
CA LEU A 48 24.63 1.21 2.06
C LEU A 48 25.13 0.42 3.28
N SER A 49 25.18 1.07 4.43
CA SER A 49 25.40 0.39 5.72
C SER A 49 24.08 -0.16 6.29
N GLN A 50 24.17 -1.07 7.28
CA GLN A 50 22.97 -1.52 8.01
C GLN A 50 22.26 -0.37 8.71
N VAL A 51 23.03 0.58 9.26
CA VAL A 51 22.48 1.76 9.93
C VAL A 51 21.67 2.60 8.95
N GLN A 52 22.18 2.79 7.74
CA GLN A 52 21.49 3.52 6.67
C GLN A 52 20.20 2.84 6.21
N LEU A 53 20.19 1.51 6.07
CA LEU A 53 18.95 0.76 5.83
C LEU A 53 17.94 0.94 6.96
N GLY A 54 18.39 0.91 8.22
CA GLY A 54 17.56 1.20 9.38
C GLY A 54 16.93 2.60 9.31
N GLN A 55 17.69 3.61 8.89
CA GLN A 55 17.18 4.97 8.69
C GLN A 55 16.10 5.03 7.59
N ILE A 56 16.30 4.32 6.48
CA ILE A 56 15.34 4.23 5.37
C ILE A 56 14.04 3.55 5.82
N PHE A 57 14.12 2.48 6.63
CA PHE A 57 12.93 1.83 7.20
C PHE A 57 12.20 2.73 8.19
N SER A 58 12.95 3.42 9.07
CA SER A 58 12.38 4.36 10.04
C SER A 58 11.68 5.55 9.40
N ALA A 59 12.22 6.08 8.29
CA ALA A 59 11.59 7.20 7.58
C ALA A 59 10.14 6.89 7.17
N PHE A 60 9.89 5.66 6.70
CA PHE A 60 8.53 5.19 6.43
C PHE A 60 7.67 5.14 7.69
N LEU A 61 8.18 4.56 8.78
CA LEU A 61 7.42 4.45 10.03
C LEU A 61 7.05 5.83 10.60
N ILE A 62 7.95 6.81 10.51
CA ILE A 62 7.69 8.18 10.94
C ILE A 62 6.58 8.81 10.08
N GLY A 63 6.70 8.73 8.75
CA GLY A 63 5.66 9.23 7.84
C GLY A 63 4.32 8.57 8.10
N TYR A 64 4.31 7.25 8.29
CA TYR A 64 3.10 6.50 8.60
C TYR A 64 2.49 6.96 9.92
N ALA A 65 3.27 7.04 11.00
CA ALA A 65 2.78 7.39 12.33
C ALA A 65 2.22 8.81 12.39
N VAL A 66 2.92 9.80 11.83
CA VAL A 66 2.50 11.21 11.87
C VAL A 66 1.20 11.44 11.10
N PHE A 67 0.99 10.72 10.00
CA PHE A 67 -0.13 10.97 9.10
C PHE A 67 -1.37 10.10 9.34
N GLN A 68 -1.40 9.17 10.29
CA GLN A 68 -2.59 8.34 10.51
C GLN A 68 -3.83 9.17 10.86
N VAL A 69 -3.70 10.09 11.83
CA VAL A 69 -4.83 10.95 12.26
C VAL A 69 -5.23 11.94 11.17
N PRO A 70 -4.30 12.71 10.56
CA PRO A 70 -4.64 13.57 9.43
C PRO A 70 -5.29 12.83 8.25
N ALA A 71 -4.79 11.65 7.90
CA ALA A 71 -5.31 10.87 6.78
C ALA A 71 -6.73 10.35 7.04
N GLY A 72 -7.03 9.94 8.28
CA GLY A 72 -8.40 9.62 8.69
C GLY A 72 -9.34 10.81 8.53
N ALA A 73 -8.93 11.98 9.05
CA ALA A 73 -9.72 13.21 8.91
C ALA A 73 -9.94 13.64 7.44
N LEU A 74 -8.93 13.42 6.57
CA LEU A 74 -9.09 13.61 5.13
C LEU A 74 -10.13 12.64 4.55
N GLY A 75 -10.11 11.37 4.96
CA GLY A 75 -11.10 10.37 4.58
C GLY A 75 -12.52 10.74 4.96
N ASP A 76 -12.71 11.25 6.17
CA ASP A 76 -14.04 11.69 6.65
C ASP A 76 -14.52 12.94 5.90
N ARG A 77 -13.62 13.85 5.51
CA ARG A 77 -13.95 15.10 4.80
C ARG A 77 -14.19 14.91 3.31
N PHE A 78 -13.36 14.12 2.63
CA PHE A 78 -13.33 14.00 1.17
C PHE A 78 -13.88 12.66 0.66
N GLY A 79 -14.20 11.75 1.57
CA GLY A 79 -14.74 10.43 1.26
C GLY A 79 -13.67 9.40 0.88
N ALA A 80 -14.00 8.13 1.13
CA ALA A 80 -13.07 7.02 0.91
C ALA A 80 -12.70 6.82 -0.56
N ARG A 81 -13.61 7.08 -1.50
CA ARG A 81 -13.35 6.94 -2.95
C ARG A 81 -12.14 7.77 -3.38
N LEU A 82 -12.16 9.08 -3.11
CA LEU A 82 -11.09 9.98 -3.50
C LEU A 82 -9.80 9.73 -2.71
N VAL A 83 -9.89 9.64 -1.38
CA VAL A 83 -8.70 9.59 -0.52
C VAL A 83 -7.91 8.30 -0.72
N LEU A 84 -8.57 7.14 -0.78
CA LEU A 84 -7.88 5.88 -1.04
C LEU A 84 -7.31 5.84 -2.46
N THR A 85 -8.04 6.34 -3.47
CA THR A 85 -7.49 6.42 -4.85
C THR A 85 -6.19 7.21 -4.90
N VAL A 86 -6.18 8.41 -4.32
CA VAL A 86 -4.98 9.27 -4.30
C VAL A 86 -3.87 8.60 -3.49
N ALA A 87 -4.18 8.01 -2.34
CA ALA A 87 -3.20 7.30 -1.53
C ALA A 87 -2.52 6.17 -2.34
N ALA A 88 -3.28 5.25 -2.92
CA ALA A 88 -2.72 4.14 -3.69
C ALA A 88 -1.92 4.60 -4.92
N ALA A 89 -2.36 5.66 -5.61
CA ALA A 89 -1.59 6.24 -6.71
C ALA A 89 -0.24 6.79 -6.22
N VAL A 90 -0.21 7.46 -5.06
CA VAL A 90 1.03 7.95 -4.45
C VAL A 90 1.91 6.78 -3.98
N TRP A 91 1.34 5.67 -3.48
CA TRP A 91 2.13 4.48 -3.15
C TRP A 91 2.81 3.89 -4.37
N GLY A 92 2.05 3.73 -5.46
CA GLY A 92 2.58 3.27 -6.75
C GLY A 92 3.73 4.15 -7.21
N LEU A 93 3.53 5.48 -7.23
CA LEU A 93 4.54 6.44 -7.66
C LEU A 93 5.80 6.40 -6.77
N THR A 94 5.64 6.43 -5.45
CA THR A 94 6.78 6.36 -4.51
C THR A 94 7.51 5.01 -4.58
N THR A 95 6.81 3.93 -4.90
CA THR A 95 7.42 2.61 -5.16
C THR A 95 8.26 2.63 -6.44
N VAL A 96 7.77 3.24 -7.54
CA VAL A 96 8.58 3.46 -8.76
C VAL A 96 9.81 4.29 -8.45
N MET A 97 9.65 5.39 -7.69
CA MET A 97 10.76 6.28 -7.30
C MET A 97 11.81 5.54 -6.45
N THR A 98 11.42 4.58 -5.62
CA THR A 98 12.35 3.78 -4.81
C THR A 98 13.30 2.97 -5.69
N GLY A 99 12.81 2.42 -6.81
CA GLY A 99 13.66 1.70 -7.78
C GLY A 99 14.48 2.62 -8.70
N ALA A 100 13.89 3.75 -9.11
CA ALA A 100 14.46 4.61 -10.15
C ALA A 100 15.49 5.62 -9.64
N LEU A 101 15.24 6.29 -8.52
CA LEU A 101 16.03 7.46 -8.11
C LEU A 101 17.44 7.17 -7.54
N PRO A 102 17.71 6.05 -6.84
CA PRO A 102 19.02 5.79 -6.24
C PRO A 102 20.22 5.84 -7.20
N GLY A 103 20.03 5.59 -8.50
CA GLY A 103 21.07 5.65 -9.52
C GLY A 103 21.23 7.00 -10.23
N ILE A 104 20.35 7.96 -9.96
CA ILE A 104 20.36 9.29 -10.57
C ILE A 104 21.13 10.29 -9.70
N VAL A 105 21.14 10.07 -8.38
CA VAL A 105 21.82 10.94 -7.43
C VAL A 105 23.24 10.45 -7.15
N THR A 106 24.20 11.36 -7.20
CA THR A 106 25.61 11.05 -6.96
C THR A 106 25.93 11.04 -5.47
N GLY A 107 26.58 9.96 -5.02
CA GLY A 107 27.12 9.82 -3.67
C GLY A 107 26.16 9.20 -2.65
N ALA A 108 26.72 8.42 -1.73
CA ALA A 108 25.96 7.64 -0.75
C ALA A 108 25.01 8.48 0.12
N ALA A 109 25.41 9.70 0.48
CA ALA A 109 24.57 10.63 1.24
C ALA A 109 23.31 11.05 0.45
N GLY A 110 23.47 11.34 -0.85
CA GLY A 110 22.35 11.71 -1.71
C GLY A 110 21.38 10.55 -1.93
N THR A 111 21.90 9.34 -2.19
CA THR A 111 21.10 8.11 -2.29
C THR A 111 20.29 7.86 -1.02
N LEU A 112 20.92 7.99 0.15
CA LEU A 112 20.25 7.83 1.44
C LEU A 112 19.12 8.85 1.61
N THR A 113 19.40 10.14 1.42
CA THR A 113 18.40 11.21 1.61
C THR A 113 17.20 11.02 0.70
N VAL A 114 17.42 10.69 -0.58
CA VAL A 114 16.32 10.43 -1.51
C VAL A 114 15.49 9.23 -1.09
N LEU A 115 16.13 8.11 -0.72
CA LEU A 115 15.41 6.94 -0.24
C LEU A 115 14.61 7.24 1.03
N MET A 116 15.15 8.02 1.96
CA MET A 116 14.43 8.45 3.16
C MET A 116 13.21 9.32 2.82
N ILE A 117 13.34 10.30 1.92
CA ILE A 117 12.22 11.15 1.49
C ILE A 117 11.13 10.31 0.82
N VAL A 118 11.50 9.47 -0.16
CA VAL A 118 10.55 8.62 -0.86
C VAL A 118 9.83 7.67 0.10
N ARG A 119 10.56 7.09 1.07
CA ARG A 119 9.97 6.21 2.08
C ARG A 119 9.07 6.93 3.06
N PHE A 120 9.44 8.14 3.47
CA PHE A 120 8.57 9.00 4.27
C PHE A 120 7.25 9.31 3.54
N LEU A 121 7.32 9.69 2.25
CA LEU A 121 6.14 9.97 1.43
C LEU A 121 5.25 8.72 1.25
N LEU A 122 5.86 7.56 1.00
CA LEU A 122 5.15 6.28 0.94
C LEU A 122 4.44 5.99 2.28
N GLY A 123 5.13 6.22 3.41
CA GLY A 123 4.53 6.06 4.75
C GLY A 123 3.37 7.00 4.99
N ALA A 124 3.54 8.29 4.67
CA ALA A 124 2.51 9.31 4.83
C ALA A 124 1.26 9.00 4.00
N ALA A 125 1.44 8.52 2.78
CA ALA A 125 0.33 8.09 1.94
C ALA A 125 -0.29 6.78 2.45
N GLU A 126 0.50 5.79 2.88
CA GLU A 126 -0.02 4.51 3.39
C GLU A 126 -0.81 4.67 4.69
N ALA A 127 -0.58 5.75 5.43
CA ALA A 127 -1.29 6.08 6.66
C ALA A 127 -2.82 6.18 6.48
N ALA A 128 -3.30 6.49 5.26
CA ALA A 128 -4.72 6.56 4.95
C ALA A 128 -5.41 5.18 4.91
N THR A 129 -4.66 4.09 4.67
CA THR A 129 -5.22 2.77 4.33
C THR A 129 -6.29 2.30 5.31
N TYR A 130 -5.93 2.19 6.59
CA TYR A 130 -6.79 1.58 7.59
C TYR A 130 -7.83 2.53 8.20
N PRO A 131 -7.50 3.79 8.54
CA PRO A 131 -8.49 4.73 9.03
C PRO A 131 -9.62 4.93 8.01
N VAL A 132 -9.27 5.17 6.73
CA VAL A 132 -10.25 5.46 5.69
C VAL A 132 -11.01 4.19 5.26
N ALA A 133 -10.36 3.02 5.23
CA ALA A 133 -11.07 1.75 5.03
C ALA A 133 -12.07 1.47 6.14
N THR A 134 -11.72 1.76 7.40
CA THR A 134 -12.62 1.57 8.55
C THR A 134 -13.83 2.52 8.46
N SER A 135 -13.61 3.79 8.11
CA SER A 135 -14.70 4.74 7.83
C SER A 135 -15.58 4.26 6.68
N ALA A 136 -14.99 3.74 5.60
CA ALA A 136 -15.74 3.18 4.47
C ALA A 136 -16.62 1.98 4.89
N VAL A 137 -16.08 1.05 5.67
CA VAL A 137 -16.85 -0.07 6.25
C VAL A 137 -18.00 0.47 7.11
N GLY A 138 -17.77 1.53 7.88
CA GLY A 138 -18.80 2.20 8.69
C GLY A 138 -19.97 2.74 7.86
N VAL A 139 -19.69 3.24 6.65
CA VAL A 139 -20.71 3.77 5.72
C VAL A 139 -21.48 2.63 5.03
N TRP A 140 -20.79 1.60 4.55
CA TRP A 140 -21.40 0.56 3.72
C TRP A 140 -22.02 -0.60 4.51
N MET A 141 -21.51 -0.92 5.70
CA MET A 141 -21.92 -2.11 6.45
C MET A 141 -22.85 -1.78 7.64
N PRO A 142 -23.88 -2.61 7.89
CA PRO A 142 -24.68 -2.52 9.11
C PRO A 142 -23.83 -2.79 10.35
N ALA A 143 -24.20 -2.21 11.48
CA ALA A 143 -23.38 -2.24 12.71
C ALA A 143 -22.99 -3.66 13.16
N SER A 144 -23.88 -4.64 12.99
CA SER A 144 -23.65 -6.06 13.32
C SER A 144 -22.55 -6.73 12.49
N GLU A 145 -22.28 -6.25 11.27
CA GLU A 145 -21.35 -6.89 10.33
C GLU A 145 -20.00 -6.15 10.22
N ARG A 146 -19.90 -4.92 10.74
CA ARG A 146 -18.69 -4.08 10.64
C ARG A 146 -17.44 -4.74 11.21
N VAL A 147 -17.57 -5.50 12.30
CA VAL A 147 -16.42 -6.20 12.91
C VAL A 147 -15.87 -7.27 11.97
N PHE A 148 -16.76 -8.07 11.38
CA PHE A 148 -16.36 -9.10 10.44
C PHE A 148 -15.79 -8.49 9.15
N ALA A 149 -16.42 -7.46 8.60
CA ALA A 149 -15.92 -6.74 7.43
C ALA A 149 -14.51 -6.16 7.66
N ASN A 150 -14.27 -5.48 8.79
CA ASN A 150 -12.92 -4.99 9.12
C ASN A 150 -11.92 -6.13 9.32
N SER A 151 -12.35 -7.27 9.86
CA SER A 151 -11.50 -8.46 10.01
C SER A 151 -11.06 -9.00 8.64
N LEU A 152 -11.93 -8.98 7.63
CA LEU A 152 -11.56 -9.33 6.25
C LEU A 152 -10.54 -8.35 5.65
N VAL A 153 -10.71 -7.05 5.91
CA VAL A 153 -9.72 -6.05 5.49
C VAL A 153 -8.34 -6.35 6.09
N ILE A 154 -8.29 -6.65 7.39
CA ILE A 154 -7.06 -7.03 8.09
C ILE A 154 -6.50 -8.37 7.59
N ALA A 155 -7.36 -9.34 7.22
CA ALA A 155 -6.92 -10.59 6.61
C ALA A 155 -6.17 -10.34 5.28
N GLY A 156 -6.57 -9.32 4.51
CA GLY A 156 -5.85 -8.87 3.32
C GLY A 156 -4.38 -8.54 3.61
N MET A 157 -4.11 -7.82 4.69
CA MET A 157 -2.75 -7.56 5.16
C MET A 157 -1.98 -8.84 5.49
N ALA A 158 -2.60 -9.77 6.23
CA ALA A 158 -1.95 -11.03 6.60
C ALA A 158 -1.58 -11.86 5.36
N LEU A 159 -2.49 -11.93 4.38
CA LEU A 159 -2.24 -12.57 3.09
C LEU A 159 -1.13 -11.87 2.31
N GLY A 160 -1.13 -10.54 2.26
CA GLY A 160 -0.07 -9.75 1.64
C GLY A 160 1.31 -10.06 2.24
N SER A 161 1.40 -10.07 3.57
CA SER A 161 2.62 -10.39 4.30
C SER A 161 3.11 -11.82 4.06
N ALA A 162 2.22 -12.79 3.92
CA ALA A 162 2.58 -14.20 3.73
C ALA A 162 2.94 -14.55 2.28
N VAL A 163 2.17 -14.04 1.31
CA VAL A 163 2.23 -14.49 -0.10
C VAL A 163 3.19 -13.63 -0.93
N MET A 164 3.28 -12.34 -0.65
CA MET A 164 4.06 -11.43 -1.48
C MET A 164 5.58 -11.65 -1.39
N PRO A 165 6.19 -11.98 -0.24
CA PRO A 165 7.64 -12.15 -0.18
C PRO A 165 8.20 -13.23 -1.12
N PRO A 166 7.63 -14.44 -1.21
CA PRO A 166 8.05 -15.42 -2.21
C PRO A 166 7.89 -14.93 -3.66
N VAL A 167 6.80 -14.23 -3.97
CA VAL A 167 6.52 -13.71 -5.32
C VAL A 167 7.54 -12.64 -5.72
N ILE A 168 7.75 -11.66 -4.84
CA ILE A 168 8.72 -10.57 -5.00
C ILE A 168 10.13 -11.13 -5.11
N SER A 169 10.51 -12.08 -4.26
CA SER A 169 11.83 -12.74 -4.29
C SER A 169 12.11 -13.40 -5.64
N ARG A 170 11.13 -14.10 -6.24
CA ARG A 170 11.28 -14.68 -7.59
C ARG A 170 11.56 -13.62 -8.65
N VAL A 171 10.87 -12.49 -8.60
CA VAL A 171 11.12 -11.35 -9.53
C VAL A 171 12.52 -10.78 -9.31
N MET A 172 12.95 -10.65 -8.06
CA MET A 172 14.29 -10.14 -7.73
C MET A 172 15.42 -11.04 -8.23
N VAL A 173 15.26 -12.36 -8.11
CA VAL A 173 16.26 -13.33 -8.61
C VAL A 173 16.34 -13.30 -10.14
N ALA A 174 15.22 -13.13 -10.84
CA ALA A 174 15.18 -13.12 -12.30
C ALA A 174 15.66 -11.80 -12.92
N SER A 175 15.28 -10.66 -12.32
CA SER A 175 15.37 -9.34 -12.96
C SER A 175 15.97 -8.24 -12.07
N GLY A 176 16.46 -8.61 -10.89
CA GLY A 176 17.06 -7.67 -9.93
C GLY A 176 16.04 -6.92 -9.07
N TRP A 177 16.55 -6.23 -8.06
CA TRP A 177 15.72 -5.59 -7.03
C TRP A 177 14.87 -4.43 -7.57
N ARG A 178 15.37 -3.66 -8.55
CA ARG A 178 14.62 -2.55 -9.18
C ARG A 178 13.36 -3.04 -9.88
N ALA A 179 13.45 -4.16 -10.60
CA ALA A 179 12.32 -4.76 -11.30
C ALA A 179 11.20 -5.16 -10.34
N ALA A 180 11.53 -5.60 -9.13
CA ALA A 180 10.53 -5.93 -8.12
C ALA A 180 9.73 -4.69 -7.66
N PHE A 181 10.37 -3.52 -7.52
CA PHE A 181 9.66 -2.27 -7.23
C PHE A 181 8.71 -1.89 -8.37
N TYR A 182 9.16 -1.98 -9.63
CA TYR A 182 8.30 -1.71 -10.78
C TYR A 182 7.12 -2.68 -10.87
N ALA A 183 7.36 -3.98 -10.68
CA ALA A 183 6.31 -5.00 -10.67
C ALA A 183 5.27 -4.73 -9.57
N THR A 184 5.68 -4.43 -8.34
CA THR A 184 4.73 -4.12 -7.26
C THR A 184 4.01 -2.79 -7.48
N SER A 185 4.64 -1.81 -8.12
CA SER A 185 4.00 -0.52 -8.38
C SER A 185 2.80 -0.64 -9.32
N ILE A 186 2.85 -1.58 -10.27
CA ILE A 186 1.72 -1.90 -11.14
C ILE A 186 0.50 -2.33 -10.30
N LEU A 187 0.70 -3.16 -9.27
CA LEU A 187 -0.39 -3.54 -8.37
C LEU A 187 -1.01 -2.33 -7.65
N GLY A 188 -0.18 -1.38 -7.22
CA GLY A 188 -0.61 -0.12 -6.61
C GLY A 188 -1.48 0.72 -7.54
N PHE A 189 -1.07 0.90 -8.79
CA PHE A 189 -1.86 1.64 -9.78
C PHE A 189 -3.13 0.91 -10.20
N LEU A 190 -3.06 -0.43 -10.33
CA LEU A 190 -4.23 -1.25 -10.65
C LEU A 190 -5.29 -1.15 -9.56
N ILE A 191 -4.90 -1.29 -8.28
CA ILE A 191 -5.89 -1.19 -7.20
C ILE A 191 -6.45 0.22 -7.05
N ALA A 192 -5.65 1.27 -7.31
CA ALA A 192 -6.14 2.65 -7.36
C ALA A 192 -7.20 2.83 -8.46
N GLY A 193 -6.93 2.33 -9.68
CA GLY A 193 -7.86 2.41 -10.80
C GLY A 193 -9.14 1.60 -10.58
N LEU A 194 -9.02 0.37 -10.06
CA LEU A 194 -10.16 -0.48 -9.72
C LEU A 194 -11.04 0.16 -8.64
N TRP A 195 -10.42 0.70 -7.59
CA TRP A 195 -11.13 1.40 -6.52
C TRP A 195 -11.84 2.65 -7.05
N TRP A 196 -11.15 3.49 -7.83
CA TRP A 196 -11.75 4.69 -8.43
C TRP A 196 -12.94 4.36 -9.34
N TRP A 197 -12.86 3.27 -10.10
CA TRP A 197 -13.91 2.88 -11.04
C TRP A 197 -15.14 2.32 -10.32
N TYR A 198 -14.94 1.49 -9.30
CA TYR A 198 -16.02 0.72 -8.68
C TYR A 198 -16.64 1.36 -7.42
N ALA A 199 -15.84 2.04 -6.58
CA ALA A 199 -16.25 2.47 -5.24
C ALA A 199 -17.02 3.80 -5.19
#